data_AF-A0A5Q4E9T4-F1
#
_entry.id   AF-A0A5Q4E9T4-F1
#
_cell.length_a   1.000
_cell.length_b   1.000
_cell.length_c   1.000
_cell.angle_alpha   90.00
_cell.angle_beta   90.00
_cell.angle_gamma   90.00
#
_symmetry.space_group_name_H-M   'P 1'
#
loop_
_entity.id
_entity.type
_entity.pdbx_description
1 polymer ?
#
loop_
_entity_poly.entity_id
_entity_poly.type
_entity_poly.pdbx_seq_one_letter_code
_entity_poly.pdbx_strand_id
1 'polypeptide(L)'
;MNEKLQVIYREKFEILTPRLHEYNEKVGFKNKATNPFLLKVPDNYDSFKNRIMIFGQETNTWCKECGNKSAFSNNLDKSIQLYENFYLNGGIKKYRGPFWNEFKRIKKQVSKTENA
;
A
#
# COMPACT_ATOMS: atom_id res chain seq x y z
N MET A 1 5.69 13.84 -3.94
CA MET A 1 5.37 12.48 -4.49
C MET A 1 6.16 12.33 -5.76
N ASN A 2 7.00 11.31 -5.85
CA ASN A 2 7.86 11.08 -7.01
C ASN A 2 7.02 11.01 -8.31
N GLU A 3 7.24 11.96 -9.22
CA GLU A 3 6.48 12.09 -10.48
C GLU A 3 6.64 10.84 -11.36
N LYS A 4 7.86 10.29 -11.44
CA LYS A 4 8.12 9.05 -12.20
C LYS A 4 7.28 7.88 -11.65
N LEU A 5 7.15 7.79 -10.33
CA LEU A 5 6.34 6.76 -9.69
C LEU A 5 4.84 6.94 -9.99
N GLN A 6 4.34 8.18 -10.01
CA GLN A 6 2.95 8.45 -10.40
C GLN A 6 2.68 8.06 -11.87
N VAL A 7 3.60 8.37 -12.78
CA VAL A 7 3.48 8.00 -14.18
C VAL A 7 3.40 6.48 -14.33
N ILE A 8 4.31 5.75 -13.69
CA ILE A 8 4.27 4.28 -13.68
C ILE A 8 2.92 3.78 -13.16
N TYR A 9 2.42 4.34 -12.07
CA TYR A 9 1.13 3.91 -11.53
C TYR A 9 -0.04 4.15 -12.47
N ARG A 10 -0.11 5.33 -13.11
CA ARG A 10 -1.16 5.62 -14.10
C ARG A 10 -1.10 4.64 -15.27
N GLU A 11 0.07 4.47 -15.88
CA GLU A 11 0.27 3.55 -17.01
C GLU A 11 -0.10 2.10 -16.68
N LYS A 12 0.31 1.61 -15.50
CA LYS A 12 -0.03 0.24 -15.09
C LYS A 12 -1.49 0.09 -14.71
N PHE A 13 -2.12 1.12 -14.15
CA PHE A 13 -3.56 1.11 -13.84
C PHE A 13 -4.42 1.02 -15.09
N GLU A 14 -4.05 1.72 -16.16
CA GLU A 14 -4.77 1.64 -17.44
C GLU A 14 -4.79 0.21 -17.99
N ILE A 15 -3.69 -0.53 -17.84
CA ILE A 15 -3.59 -1.93 -18.26
C ILE A 15 -4.37 -2.86 -17.31
N LEU A 16 -4.29 -2.63 -15.99
CA LEU A 16 -4.88 -3.51 -14.98
C LEU A 16 -6.40 -3.36 -14.87
N THR A 17 -6.91 -2.14 -14.99
CA THR A 17 -8.31 -1.78 -14.77
C THR A 17 -9.29 -2.69 -15.54
N PRO A 18 -9.21 -2.83 -16.88
CA PRO A 18 -10.17 -3.66 -17.61
C PRO A 18 -10.14 -5.12 -17.17
N ARG A 19 -8.94 -5.68 -16.91
CA ARG A 19 -8.77 -7.08 -16.51
C ARG A 19 -9.35 -7.36 -15.12
N LEU A 20 -9.15 -6.43 -14.18
CA LEU A 20 -9.66 -6.56 -12.81
C LEU A 20 -11.17 -6.34 -12.74
N HIS A 21 -11.72 -5.46 -13.57
CA HIS A 21 -13.17 -5.33 -13.72
C HIS A 21 -13.79 -6.62 -14.23
N GLU A 22 -13.28 -7.15 -15.35
CA GLU A 22 -13.76 -8.40 -15.95
C GLU A 22 -13.68 -9.58 -14.96
N TYR A 23 -12.55 -9.71 -14.25
CA TYR A 23 -12.39 -10.74 -13.22
C TYR A 23 -13.43 -10.58 -12.10
N ASN A 24 -13.63 -9.37 -11.59
CA ASN A 24 -14.53 -9.10 -10.47
C ASN A 24 -16.03 -9.25 -10.79
N GLU A 25 -16.40 -9.23 -12.07
CA GLU A 25 -17.74 -9.57 -12.54
C GLU A 25 -18.00 -11.08 -12.51
N LYS A 26 -16.95 -11.89 -12.69
CA LYS A 26 -17.04 -13.35 -12.82
C LYS A 26 -16.93 -14.10 -11.49
N VAL A 27 -16.44 -13.45 -10.44
CA VAL A 27 -16.17 -14.12 -9.15
C VAL A 27 -17.10 -13.67 -8.03
N GLY A 28 -17.39 -14.58 -7.11
CA GLY A 28 -18.14 -14.27 -5.89
C GLY A 28 -17.43 -13.24 -5.01
N PHE A 29 -18.20 -12.52 -4.18
CA PHE A 29 -17.70 -11.40 -3.36
C PHE A 29 -16.41 -11.69 -2.58
N LYS A 30 -16.28 -12.88 -1.98
CA LYS A 30 -15.09 -13.28 -1.19
C LYS A 30 -13.81 -13.43 -2.01
N ASN A 31 -13.92 -13.55 -3.33
CA ASN A 31 -12.82 -13.80 -4.26
C ASN A 31 -12.51 -12.60 -5.15
N LYS A 32 -13.21 -11.46 -4.96
CA LYS A 32 -12.95 -10.25 -5.73
C LYS A 32 -11.53 -9.75 -5.47
N ALA A 33 -10.85 -9.38 -6.54
CA ALA A 33 -9.59 -8.67 -6.48
C ALA A 33 -9.80 -7.30 -5.83
N THR A 34 -8.84 -6.92 -4.98
CA THR A 34 -8.77 -5.64 -4.30
C THR A 34 -7.84 -4.67 -5.05
N ASN A 35 -7.72 -3.45 -4.56
CA ASN A 35 -6.83 -2.45 -5.15
C ASN A 35 -5.37 -2.86 -4.94
N PRO A 36 -4.49 -2.72 -5.94
CA PRO A 36 -3.07 -2.99 -5.76
C PRO A 36 -2.46 -2.06 -4.70
N PHE A 37 -1.40 -2.54 -4.07
CA PHE A 37 -0.65 -1.76 -3.08
C PHE A 37 0.14 -0.65 -3.78
N LEU A 38 -0.27 0.60 -3.56
CA LEU A 38 0.37 1.77 -4.13
C LEU A 38 1.19 2.50 -3.08
N LEU A 39 2.50 2.52 -3.30
CA LEU A 39 3.45 3.09 -2.38
C LEU A 39 3.64 4.58 -2.64
N LYS A 40 3.66 5.35 -1.56
CA LYS A 40 4.28 6.67 -1.56
C LYS A 40 5.56 6.60 -0.76
N VAL A 41 6.64 7.11 -1.34
CA VAL A 41 7.91 7.30 -0.64
C VAL A 41 8.12 8.79 -0.33
N PRO A 42 8.80 9.13 0.79
CA PRO A 42 9.20 10.50 1.07
C PRO A 42 10.08 11.09 -0.05
N ASP A 43 10.05 12.41 -0.24
CA ASP A 43 10.81 13.03 -1.34
C ASP A 43 12.34 12.92 -1.13
N ASN A 44 12.80 12.75 0.11
CA ASN A 44 14.22 12.48 0.44
C ASN A 44 14.56 10.98 0.49
N TYR A 45 13.73 10.09 -0.09
CA TYR A 45 13.95 8.64 -0.05
C TYR A 45 15.32 8.21 -0.59
N ASP A 46 15.88 8.92 -1.56
CA ASP A 46 17.19 8.59 -2.13
C ASP A 46 18.32 8.73 -1.11
N SER A 47 18.17 9.61 -0.10
CA SER A 47 19.15 9.77 0.97
C SER A 47 19.05 8.68 2.05
N PHE A 48 18.09 7.75 1.94
CA PHE A 48 17.89 6.73 2.98
C PHE A 48 18.95 5.63 2.82
N LYS A 49 19.75 5.43 3.89
CA LYS A 49 20.75 4.35 3.99
C LYS A 49 20.11 2.98 4.05
N ASN A 50 18.99 2.87 4.77
CA ASN A 50 18.25 1.63 4.96
C ASN A 50 16.91 1.70 4.20
N ARG A 51 16.68 0.75 3.30
CA ARG A 51 15.44 0.65 2.50
C ARG A 51 14.83 -0.72 2.74
N ILE A 52 13.66 -0.76 3.39
CA ILE A 52 12.95 -2.00 3.70
C ILE A 52 11.62 -2.00 2.94
N MET A 53 11.40 -3.03 2.14
CA MET A 53 10.13 -3.26 1.46
C MET A 53 9.49 -4.54 2.00
N ILE A 54 8.23 -4.44 2.41
CA ILE A 54 7.42 -5.58 2.86
C ILE A 54 6.42 -5.89 1.76
N PHE A 55 6.45 -7.14 1.29
CA PHE A 55 5.40 -7.69 0.44
C PHE A 55 4.53 -8.62 1.28
N GLY A 56 3.23 -8.43 1.20
CA GLY A 56 2.24 -9.28 1.83
C GLY A 56 0.92 -9.16 1.11
N GLN A 57 0.06 -10.16 1.28
CA GLN A 57 -1.30 -10.07 0.79
C GLN A 57 -2.08 -9.06 1.65
N GLU A 58 -2.79 -8.15 1.00
CA GLU A 58 -3.73 -7.28 1.70
C GLU A 58 -4.84 -8.15 2.30
N THR A 59 -5.02 -8.06 3.61
CA THR A 59 -6.10 -8.77 4.30
C THR A 59 -7.37 -7.94 4.16
N ASN A 60 -8.29 -8.41 3.32
CA ASN A 60 -9.65 -7.92 3.10
C ASN A 60 -10.04 -6.79 4.06
N THR A 61 -9.95 -5.53 3.62
CA THR A 61 -10.78 -4.37 4.03
C THR A 61 -10.04 -3.03 4.05
N TRP A 62 -8.77 -2.97 3.67
CA TRP A 62 -8.01 -1.73 3.77
C TRP A 62 -8.62 -0.63 2.94
N CYS A 63 -8.98 -0.90 1.68
CA CYS A 63 -9.72 0.06 0.88
C CYS A 63 -11.22 -0.23 0.75
N LYS A 64 -11.91 -0.37 1.88
CA LYS A 64 -13.39 -0.37 1.93
C LYS A 64 -14.02 0.80 1.17
N GLU A 65 -13.33 1.95 1.13
CA GLU A 65 -13.79 3.21 0.53
C GLU A 65 -13.41 3.40 -0.95
N CYS A 66 -12.58 2.49 -1.49
CA CYS A 66 -12.19 2.52 -2.90
C CYS A 66 -13.35 2.05 -3.79
N GLY A 67 -14.04 0.97 -3.41
CA GLY A 67 -15.11 0.37 -4.20
C GLY A 67 -16.22 -0.25 -3.35
N ASN A 68 -17.12 -1.02 -3.97
CA ASN A 68 -18.19 -1.70 -3.24
C ASN A 68 -17.61 -2.78 -2.31
N LYS A 69 -17.57 -2.50 -1.00
CA LYS A 69 -17.12 -3.42 0.06
C LYS A 69 -15.70 -3.97 -0.16
N SER A 70 -14.74 -3.10 -0.50
CA SER A 70 -13.31 -3.42 -0.74
C SER A 70 -12.96 -4.06 -2.09
N ALA A 71 -13.91 -4.17 -3.01
CA ALA A 71 -13.60 -4.53 -4.39
C ALA A 71 -12.68 -3.48 -5.04
N PHE A 72 -11.91 -3.92 -6.05
CA PHE A 72 -11.12 -3.04 -6.90
C PHE A 72 -11.93 -1.81 -7.37
N SER A 73 -11.26 -0.67 -7.40
CA SER A 73 -11.73 0.56 -8.03
C SER A 73 -10.59 1.15 -8.83
N ASN A 74 -10.89 1.83 -9.92
CA ASN A 74 -9.88 2.60 -10.65
C ASN A 74 -9.44 3.89 -9.90
N ASN A 75 -9.80 4.06 -8.63
CA ASN A 75 -9.45 5.25 -7.86
C ASN A 75 -8.03 5.17 -7.29
N LEU A 76 -7.07 5.52 -8.14
CA LEU A 76 -5.64 5.58 -7.83
C LEU A 76 -5.34 6.45 -6.61
N ASP A 77 -5.89 7.66 -6.56
CA ASP A 77 -5.57 8.66 -5.54
C ASP A 77 -6.02 8.21 -4.15
N LYS A 78 -7.24 7.66 -4.04
CA LYS A 78 -7.72 7.08 -2.77
C LYS A 78 -6.85 5.94 -2.29
N SER A 79 -6.44 5.05 -3.19
CA SER A 79 -5.57 3.92 -2.84
C SER A 79 -4.22 4.42 -2.32
N ILE A 80 -3.59 5.38 -2.99
CA ILE A 80 -2.34 6.01 -2.53
C ILE A 80 -2.52 6.67 -1.16
N GLN A 81 -3.57 7.49 -1.01
CA GLN A 81 -3.84 8.21 0.23
C GLN A 81 -4.03 7.27 1.42
N LEU A 82 -4.69 6.13 1.21
CA LEU A 82 -4.92 5.14 2.25
C LEU A 82 -3.61 4.55 2.78
N TYR A 83 -2.70 4.18 1.89
CA TYR A 83 -1.42 3.61 2.26
C TYR A 83 -0.45 4.65 2.83
N GLU A 84 -0.48 5.87 2.31
CA GLU A 84 0.22 7.02 2.90
C GLU A 84 -0.24 7.24 4.35
N ASN A 85 -1.55 7.26 4.58
CA ASN A 85 -2.10 7.45 5.92
C ASN A 85 -1.71 6.31 6.88
N PHE A 86 -1.74 5.09 6.38
CA PHE A 86 -1.35 3.93 7.17
C PHE A 86 0.14 3.98 7.56
N TYR A 87 1.04 4.16 6.60
CA TYR A 87 2.47 3.97 6.84
C TYR A 87 3.20 5.26 7.20
N LEU A 88 2.98 6.34 6.45
CA LEU A 88 3.70 7.61 6.61
C LEU A 88 3.07 8.48 7.70
N ASN A 89 1.73 8.56 7.76
CA ASN A 89 1.03 9.43 8.72
C ASN A 89 0.70 8.74 10.05
N GLY A 90 1.40 7.63 10.36
CA GLY A 90 1.39 7.01 11.68
C GLY A 90 0.24 6.06 11.98
N GLY A 91 -0.59 5.68 10.99
CA GLY A 91 -1.64 4.66 11.17
C GLY A 91 -1.11 3.32 11.72
N ILE A 92 0.11 2.92 11.32
CA ILE A 92 0.84 1.74 11.79
C ILE A 92 1.01 1.69 13.31
N LYS A 93 1.05 2.84 14.00
CA LYS A 93 1.20 2.91 15.46
C LYS A 93 0.01 2.26 16.18
N LYS A 94 -1.17 2.29 15.56
CA LYS A 94 -2.41 1.71 16.11
C LYS A 94 -2.50 0.19 15.89
N TYR A 95 -1.72 -0.36 14.96
CA TYR A 95 -1.74 -1.79 14.65
C TYR A 95 -0.95 -2.60 15.67
N ARG A 96 -1.58 -3.65 16.21
CA ARG A 96 -1.03 -4.53 17.26
C ARG A 96 -0.83 -5.97 16.81
N GLY A 97 -0.96 -6.27 15.51
CA GLY A 97 -0.75 -7.61 14.98
C GLY A 97 0.70 -8.10 15.20
N PRO A 98 0.94 -9.42 15.34
CA PRO A 98 2.27 -9.97 15.60
C PRO A 98 3.32 -9.49 14.61
N PHE A 99 2.99 -9.51 13.31
CA PHE A 99 3.83 -8.99 12.24
C PHE A 99 4.23 -7.53 12.47
N TRP A 100 3.26 -6.66 12.71
CA TRP A 100 3.52 -5.22 12.88
C TRP A 100 4.26 -4.91 14.17
N ASN A 101 4.06 -5.70 15.23
CA ASN A 101 4.84 -5.57 16.47
C ASN A 101 6.31 -5.89 16.22
N GLU A 102 6.58 -6.97 15.48
CA GLU A 102 7.93 -7.36 15.13
C GLU A 102 8.58 -6.34 14.18
N PHE A 103 7.85 -5.85 13.19
CA PHE A 103 8.35 -4.79 12.32
C PHE A 103 8.68 -3.49 13.08
N LYS A 104 7.84 -3.08 14.03
CA LYS A 104 8.15 -1.93 14.92
C LYS A 104 9.43 -2.16 15.72
N ARG A 105 9.67 -3.39 16.19
CA ARG A 105 10.90 -3.78 16.89
C ARG A 105 12.12 -3.64 15.97
N ILE A 106 12.07 -4.21 14.76
CA ILE A 106 13.14 -4.13 13.76
C ILE A 106 13.42 -2.67 13.39
N LYS A 107 12.39 -1.89 13.07
CA LYS A 107 12.50 -0.46 12.75
C LYS A 107 13.21 0.31 13.85
N LYS A 108 12.85 0.06 15.13
CA LYS A 108 13.50 0.69 16.28
C LYS A 108 14.99 0.33 16.39
N GLN A 109 15.38 -0.90 16.05
CA GLN A 109 16.79 -1.30 16.11
C GLN A 109 17.59 -0.69 14.97
N VAL A 110 17.06 -0.72 13.74
CA VAL A 110 17.73 -0.12 12.57
C VAL A 110 17.95 1.38 12.76
N SER A 111 16.98 2.11 13.31
CA SER A 111 17.12 3.55 13.60
C SER A 111 18.12 3.87 14.73
N LYS A 112 18.48 2.91 15.58
CA LYS A 112 19.52 3.13 16.60
C LYS A 112 20.93 3.10 16.00
N THR A 113 21.14 2.25 15.01
CA THR A 113 22.43 2.11 14.30
C THR A 113 22.76 3.32 13.43
N GLU A 114 21.82 4.25 13.23
CA GLU A 114 22.06 5.52 12.53
C GLU A 114 22.54 6.66 13.46
N ASN A 115 22.43 6.49 14.79
CA ASN A 115 22.85 7.48 15.80
C ASN A 115 24.07 7.02 16.63
N ALA A 116 24.78 5.98 16.19
CA ALA A 116 26.00 5.46 16.77
C ALA A 116 27.11 5.49 15.71
#